data_AF-A0A6B3ASA1-F1
#
_entry.id   AF-A0A6B3ASA1-F1
#
_cell.length_a   1.000
_cell.length_b   1.000
_cell.length_c   1.000
_cell.angle_alpha   90.00
_cell.angle_beta   90.00
_cell.angle_gamma   90.00
#
_symmetry.space_group_name_H-M   'P 1'
#
loop_
_entity.id
_entity.type
_entity.pdbx_description
1 polymer ?
#
loop_
_entity_poly.entity_id
_entity_poly.type
_entity_poly.pdbx_seq_one_letter_code
_entity_poly.pdbx_strand_id
1 'polypeptide(L)'
;MLKGWGMEVGGSTLLGTRILERTPTAVGWTLLRLASYITFTCGECGRAAHDEWVAAGATDAGGSPLYCSDCHRKRLINGSAAPQERDEVKSAAPGESAATGATAAQGASPEPVPDLFQEVLIRQMDSGEPHDVRETGSGIRWTFVVRERHLDERVCPVPAQAVNRVRRAKVVHLHRGRAFPTVLLAGPLKKKTVQGHLRGVQWPRSEIITGTRVTAEVDGSGRLHLSLTPLPQPVFIARRRFDYEYDPHIVVRELPLPPARPQANKATTPALTPLENTVLQTIRKLGYLDEEGRALLPMANLLNNLREQQGTGQAHSSDAVRAATNRLLSQRRLTWAMGSCAPDGLLNHPARPGERKVRLVCYTPFVLPRRKDTPGQRRVVHLPTGTSQHGVAGHLMKIEHLGKEASDAARSAYAEAHRKAGLAGSHTLPKGHTYVRPHQRGGA
;
A
#
# COMPACT_ATOMS: atom_id res chain seq x y z
N MET A 1 13.91 -38.81 24.96
CA MET A 1 15.08 -38.60 24.08
C MET A 1 14.92 -37.27 23.37
N LEU A 2 15.57 -36.22 23.86
CA LEU A 2 15.66 -34.90 23.24
C LEU A 2 17.08 -34.76 22.66
N LYS A 3 17.21 -34.64 21.33
CA LYS A 3 18.38 -34.08 20.66
C LYS A 3 17.94 -32.67 20.24
N GLY A 4 18.45 -31.56 20.79
CA GLY A 4 19.86 -31.23 20.97
C GLY A 4 20.35 -30.45 19.74
N TRP A 5 19.72 -29.33 19.40
CA TRP A 5 20.28 -28.37 18.44
C TRP A 5 21.18 -27.43 19.24
N GLY A 6 22.48 -27.76 19.24
CA GLY A 6 23.51 -26.94 19.86
C GLY A 6 23.60 -25.58 19.15
N MET A 7 23.39 -24.51 19.89
CA MET A 7 23.94 -23.20 19.55
C MET A 7 25.44 -23.26 19.81
N GLU A 8 26.24 -23.44 18.76
CA GLU A 8 27.66 -23.09 18.84
C GLU A 8 27.79 -21.57 18.91
N VAL A 9 27.96 -21.06 20.13
CA VAL A 9 28.38 -19.68 20.41
C VAL A 9 29.89 -19.62 20.21
N GLY A 10 30.32 -19.61 18.94
CA GLY A 10 31.69 -19.27 18.55
C GLY A 10 31.74 -17.79 18.16
N GLY A 11 32.33 -16.95 19.01
CA GLY A 11 32.43 -15.49 18.88
C GLY A 11 33.21 -15.04 17.64
N SER A 12 32.59 -15.19 16.48
CA SER A 12 33.18 -14.80 15.21
C SER A 12 32.97 -13.31 14.99
N THR A 13 34.06 -12.58 14.76
CA THR A 13 33.99 -11.16 14.36
C THR A 13 34.32 -11.01 12.89
N LEU A 14 33.67 -10.06 12.23
CA LEU A 14 34.00 -9.62 10.88
C LEU A 14 34.32 -8.13 10.94
N LEU A 15 35.52 -7.75 10.52
CA LEU A 15 35.99 -6.36 10.55
C LEU A 15 35.77 -5.69 11.93
N GLY A 16 36.07 -6.43 13.00
CA GLY A 16 35.94 -5.95 14.39
C GLY A 16 34.52 -5.93 14.95
N THR A 17 33.51 -6.33 14.17
CA THR A 17 32.11 -6.39 14.62
C THR A 17 31.66 -7.83 14.84
N ARG A 18 30.92 -8.08 15.93
CA ARG A 18 30.37 -9.41 16.24
C ARG A 18 29.30 -9.81 15.23
N ILE A 19 29.39 -11.05 14.72
CA ILE A 19 28.36 -11.65 13.87
C ILE A 19 27.20 -12.13 14.77
N LEU A 20 25.99 -11.68 14.49
CA LEU A 20 24.76 -12.06 15.19
C LEU A 20 24.07 -13.26 14.54
N GLU A 21 24.14 -13.37 13.21
CA GLU A 21 23.43 -14.39 12.44
C GLU A 21 24.24 -14.81 11.21
N ARG A 22 24.15 -16.09 10.84
CA ARG A 22 24.77 -16.67 9.65
C ARG A 22 23.74 -17.49 8.88
N THR A 23 23.51 -17.14 7.63
CA THR A 23 22.53 -17.80 6.77
C THR A 23 23.19 -18.22 5.47
N PRO A 24 23.49 -19.53 5.27
CA PRO A 24 24.00 -20.01 4.00
C PRO A 24 22.94 -19.81 2.90
N THR A 25 23.38 -19.49 1.69
CA THR A 25 22.47 -19.20 0.56
C THR A 25 22.78 -20.06 -0.64
N ALA A 26 21.80 -20.21 -1.53
CA ALA A 26 21.90 -21.07 -2.73
C ALA A 26 23.00 -20.63 -3.73
N VAL A 27 23.56 -19.42 -3.58
CA VAL A 27 24.59 -18.87 -4.47
C VAL A 27 26.02 -19.10 -3.98
N GLY A 28 26.21 -20.00 -3.01
CA GLY A 28 27.53 -20.28 -2.42
C GLY A 28 28.07 -19.16 -1.54
N TRP A 29 27.23 -18.19 -1.17
CA TRP A 29 27.57 -17.11 -0.23
C TRP A 29 26.88 -17.36 1.11
N THR A 30 27.51 -16.94 2.19
CA THR A 30 26.87 -16.90 3.52
C THR A 30 26.49 -15.47 3.83
N LEU A 31 25.20 -15.21 4.03
CA LEU A 31 24.71 -13.92 4.48
C LEU A 31 24.93 -13.79 5.99
N LEU A 32 25.59 -12.72 6.40
CA LEU A 32 25.95 -12.42 7.78
C LEU A 32 25.20 -11.19 8.25
N ARG A 33 24.61 -11.26 9.44
CA ARG A 33 24.08 -10.08 10.16
C ARG A 33 25.07 -9.67 11.24
N LEU A 34 25.46 -8.40 11.26
CA LEU A 34 26.43 -7.85 12.20
C LEU A 34 25.75 -7.07 13.33
N ALA A 35 26.44 -6.92 14.47
CA ALA A 35 25.94 -6.17 15.62
C ALA A 35 25.92 -4.64 15.41
N SER A 36 26.64 -4.15 14.41
CA SER A 36 26.72 -2.75 14.00
C SER A 36 27.02 -2.63 12.51
N TYR A 37 26.75 -1.47 11.93
CA TYR A 37 27.10 -1.16 10.55
C TYR A 37 28.62 -1.12 10.38
N ILE A 38 29.10 -1.70 9.28
CA ILE A 38 30.51 -1.63 8.90
C ILE A 38 30.66 -1.04 7.50
N THR A 39 31.81 -0.44 7.24
CA THR A 39 32.18 0.03 5.90
C THR A 39 33.15 -0.98 5.26
N PHE A 40 32.84 -1.44 4.06
CA PHE A 40 33.66 -2.40 3.32
C PHE A 40 33.52 -2.20 1.81
N THR A 41 34.50 -2.68 1.04
CA THR A 41 34.43 -2.64 -0.43
C THR A 41 33.79 -3.93 -0.93
N CYS A 42 32.71 -3.82 -1.69
CA CYS A 42 32.03 -4.96 -2.29
C CYS A 42 32.90 -5.60 -3.38
N GLY A 43 33.21 -6.89 -3.26
CA GLY A 43 34.02 -7.63 -4.23
C GLY A 43 33.37 -7.81 -5.61
N GLU A 44 32.05 -7.61 -5.73
CA GLU A 44 31.34 -7.74 -7.01
C GLU A 44 31.23 -6.41 -7.75
N CYS A 45 30.78 -5.34 -7.07
CA CYS A 45 30.55 -4.05 -7.72
C CYS A 45 31.66 -3.00 -7.47
N GLY A 46 32.66 -3.32 -6.65
CA GLY A 46 33.78 -2.44 -6.31
C GLY A 46 33.43 -1.22 -5.46
N ARG A 47 32.16 -1.03 -5.08
CA ARG A 47 31.73 0.15 -4.31
C ARG A 47 31.98 -0.05 -2.82
N ALA A 48 32.32 1.05 -2.13
CA ALA A 48 32.23 1.12 -0.68
C ALA A 48 30.76 1.02 -0.25
N ALA A 49 30.45 0.01 0.55
CA ALA A 49 29.13 -0.22 1.15
C ALA A 49 29.21 0.04 2.66
N HIS A 50 28.13 0.58 3.23
CA HIS A 50 27.96 0.78 4.67
C HIS A 50 26.67 0.08 5.10
N ASP A 51 26.78 -1.12 5.66
CA ASP A 51 25.64 -2.01 5.89
C ASP A 51 25.85 -2.86 7.16
N GLU A 52 24.74 -3.30 7.76
CA GLU A 52 24.73 -4.30 8.84
C GLU A 52 24.63 -5.74 8.28
N TRP A 53 24.23 -5.89 7.01
CA TRP A 53 24.15 -7.15 6.29
C TRP A 53 25.27 -7.29 5.27
N VAL A 54 26.02 -8.37 5.34
CA VAL A 54 27.18 -8.62 4.47
C VAL A 54 27.16 -10.07 4.00
N ALA A 55 27.28 -10.30 2.70
CA ALA A 55 27.47 -11.64 2.18
C ALA A 55 28.98 -11.95 2.10
N ALA A 56 29.39 -13.10 2.60
CA ALA A 56 30.76 -13.58 2.53
C ALA A 56 30.85 -14.78 1.57
N GLY A 57 31.78 -14.72 0.62
CA GLY A 57 32.09 -15.85 -0.26
C GLY A 57 32.95 -16.90 0.44
N ALA A 58 32.73 -18.18 0.15
CA ALA A 58 33.66 -19.23 0.54
C ALA A 58 34.96 -19.07 -0.27
N THR A 59 36.10 -18.99 0.42
CA THR A 59 37.42 -19.02 -0.22
C THR A 59 38.37 -19.84 0.63
N ASP A 60 39.18 -20.67 -0.02
CA ASP A 60 40.17 -21.53 0.63
C ASP A 60 41.42 -20.75 1.10
N ALA A 61 41.54 -19.47 0.71
CA ALA A 61 42.70 -18.63 0.96
C ALA A 61 42.36 -17.40 1.81
N GLY A 62 42.21 -17.59 3.13
CA GLY A 62 42.50 -16.59 4.18
C GLY A 62 41.74 -15.26 4.22
N GLY A 63 40.87 -14.96 3.25
CA GLY A 63 40.10 -13.71 3.20
C GLY A 63 38.85 -13.89 2.35
N SER A 64 37.71 -14.15 2.99
CA SER A 64 36.42 -14.22 2.30
C SER A 64 36.09 -12.84 1.69
N PRO A 65 35.92 -12.74 0.37
CA PRO A 65 35.44 -11.50 -0.25
C PRO A 65 34.06 -11.16 0.31
N LEU A 66 33.86 -9.87 0.58
CA LEU A 66 32.62 -9.35 1.12
C LEU A 66 31.78 -8.73 0.01
N TYR A 67 30.48 -8.96 0.06
CA TYR A 67 29.53 -8.52 -0.96
C TYR A 67 28.38 -7.75 -0.30
N CYS A 68 27.99 -6.65 -0.92
CA CYS A 68 26.87 -5.85 -0.44
C CYS A 68 25.53 -6.57 -0.63
N SER A 69 24.54 -6.20 0.18
CA SER A 69 23.18 -6.75 0.17
C SER A 69 22.52 -6.69 -1.22
N ASP A 70 22.76 -5.63 -1.99
CA ASP A 70 22.28 -5.49 -3.38
C ASP A 70 22.88 -6.53 -4.33
N CYS A 71 24.20 -6.72 -4.30
CA CYS A 71 24.88 -7.69 -5.15
C CYS A 71 24.49 -9.12 -4.78
N HIS A 72 24.36 -9.40 -3.48
CA HIS A 72 23.84 -10.68 -2.99
C HIS A 72 22.43 -10.96 -3.50
N ARG A 73 21.50 -9.99 -3.42
CA ARG A 73 20.14 -10.13 -3.94
C ARG A 73 20.12 -10.39 -5.45
N LYS A 74 20.92 -9.63 -6.22
CA LYS A 74 21.05 -9.85 -7.67
C LYS A 74 21.55 -11.25 -8.00
N ARG A 75 22.53 -11.75 -7.25
CA ARG A 75 23.10 -13.08 -7.47
C ARG A 75 22.10 -14.17 -7.09
N LEU A 76 21.30 -14.00 -6.04
CA LEU A 76 20.20 -14.92 -5.71
C LEU A 76 19.15 -15.02 -6.82
N ILE A 77 18.83 -13.90 -7.46
CA ILE A 77 17.88 -13.85 -8.59
C ILE A 77 18.48 -14.53 -9.83
N ASN A 78 19.78 -14.34 -10.09
CA ASN A 78 20.43 -14.85 -11.30
C ASN A 78 20.96 -16.29 -11.16
N GLY A 79 21.32 -16.72 -9.94
CA GLY A 79 21.93 -18.02 -9.65
C GLY A 79 20.93 -19.17 -9.50
N SER A 80 19.62 -18.89 -9.50
CA SER A 80 18.58 -19.93 -9.59
C SER A 80 18.37 -20.48 -11.01
N ALA A 81 19.14 -19.99 -11.99
CA ALA A 81 19.26 -20.62 -13.30
C ALA A 81 20.42 -21.62 -13.27
N ALA A 82 20.11 -22.91 -13.16
CA ALA A 82 21.10 -23.97 -13.30
C ALA A 82 21.79 -23.91 -14.69
N PRO A 83 23.06 -24.30 -14.80
CA PRO A 83 23.80 -24.23 -16.05
C PRO A 83 23.31 -25.32 -17.00
N GLN A 84 22.68 -24.93 -18.12
CA GLN A 84 22.52 -25.83 -19.26
C GLN A 84 23.80 -25.82 -20.08
N GLU A 85 24.31 -27.02 -20.27
CA GLU A 85 25.47 -27.41 -21.06
C GLU A 85 25.40 -26.81 -22.46
N ARG A 86 26.58 -26.38 -22.93
CA ARG A 86 26.81 -26.01 -24.33
C ARG A 86 26.85 -27.30 -25.14
N ASP A 87 25.86 -27.50 -26.00
CA ASP A 87 26.02 -28.37 -27.16
C ASP A 87 26.24 -27.53 -28.42
N GLU A 88 27.39 -27.79 -29.02
CA GLU A 88 27.80 -27.37 -30.35
C GLU A 88 26.88 -27.99 -31.41
N VAL A 89 26.28 -27.18 -32.29
CA VAL A 89 25.92 -27.64 -33.64
C VAL A 89 26.26 -26.58 -34.69
N LYS A 90 27.37 -26.89 -35.36
CA LYS A 90 27.75 -26.69 -36.77
C LYS A 90 26.87 -25.84 -37.69
N SER A 91 27.58 -24.91 -38.34
CA SER A 91 27.33 -24.23 -39.60
C SER A 91 26.88 -25.17 -40.75
N ALA A 92 25.94 -24.70 -41.57
CA ALA A 92 25.96 -24.84 -43.03
C ALA A 92 24.88 -23.95 -43.69
N ALA A 93 25.32 -22.91 -44.40
CA ALA A 93 24.73 -22.45 -45.66
C ALA A 93 25.71 -22.91 -46.78
N PRO A 94 25.42 -22.86 -48.10
CA PRO A 94 24.45 -22.00 -48.79
C PRO A 94 23.68 -22.69 -49.95
N GLY A 95 22.80 -21.94 -50.62
CA GLY A 95 22.24 -22.35 -51.91
C GLY A 95 21.14 -21.43 -52.43
N GLU A 96 21.53 -20.45 -53.24
CA GLU A 96 20.66 -19.67 -54.12
C GLU A 96 20.04 -20.56 -55.22
N SER A 97 18.77 -20.34 -55.56
CA SER A 97 18.35 -20.25 -56.96
C SER A 97 16.93 -19.70 -57.11
N ALA A 98 16.75 -19.01 -58.23
CA ALA A 98 15.77 -17.97 -58.50
C ALA A 98 14.50 -18.46 -59.21
N ALA A 99 13.51 -17.55 -59.25
CA ALA A 99 12.39 -17.39 -60.18
C ALA A 99 11.37 -18.56 -60.26
N THR A 100 10.06 -18.35 -60.26
CA THR A 100 9.27 -17.49 -61.17
C THR A 100 7.81 -17.55 -60.73
N GLY A 101 7.01 -16.52 -61.04
CA GLY A 101 5.57 -16.70 -61.30
C GLY A 101 4.61 -16.05 -60.31
N ALA A 102 4.06 -14.91 -60.71
CA ALA A 102 2.98 -14.21 -60.05
C ALA A 102 1.61 -14.87 -60.33
N THR A 103 0.76 -14.98 -59.32
CA THR A 103 -0.71 -14.88 -59.50
C THR A 103 -1.34 -14.27 -58.25
N ALA A 104 -2.03 -13.15 -58.45
CA ALA A 104 -2.85 -12.51 -57.43
C ALA A 104 -4.11 -13.36 -57.17
N ALA A 105 -4.36 -13.66 -55.90
CA ALA A 105 -5.69 -14.00 -55.39
C ALA A 105 -5.83 -13.36 -54.00
N GLN A 106 -6.47 -12.19 -53.99
CA GLN A 106 -7.02 -11.57 -52.79
C GLN A 106 -8.20 -12.41 -52.29
N GLY A 107 -8.37 -12.50 -50.97
CA GLY A 107 -9.68 -12.75 -50.38
C GLY A 107 -9.79 -13.99 -49.51
N ALA A 108 -9.24 -13.91 -48.30
CA ALA A 108 -9.93 -14.24 -47.04
C ALA A 108 -8.90 -14.09 -45.92
N SER A 109 -8.76 -12.86 -45.43
CA SER A 109 -8.14 -12.63 -44.12
C SER A 109 -8.88 -13.50 -43.12
N PRO A 110 -8.23 -14.39 -42.35
CA PRO A 110 -8.89 -14.98 -41.20
C PRO A 110 -9.36 -13.81 -40.34
N GLU A 111 -10.65 -13.79 -40.02
CA GLU A 111 -11.18 -12.84 -39.05
C GLU A 111 -10.26 -12.85 -37.82
N PRO A 112 -9.84 -11.68 -37.31
CA PRO A 112 -9.16 -11.65 -36.04
C PRO A 112 -10.14 -12.19 -35.01
N VAL A 113 -9.91 -13.44 -34.60
CA VAL A 113 -10.47 -13.97 -33.36
C VAL A 113 -10.23 -12.88 -32.33
N PRO A 114 -11.27 -12.30 -31.71
CA PRO A 114 -11.07 -11.26 -30.72
C PRO A 114 -10.14 -11.86 -29.67
N ASP A 115 -8.93 -11.32 -29.62
CA ASP A 115 -7.95 -11.61 -28.58
C ASP A 115 -8.72 -11.40 -27.29
N LEU A 116 -9.15 -12.51 -26.67
CA LEU A 116 -9.91 -12.49 -25.44
C LEU A 116 -8.99 -11.77 -24.48
N PHE A 117 -9.23 -10.48 -24.27
CA PHE A 117 -8.41 -9.63 -23.42
C PHE A 117 -8.45 -10.27 -22.04
N GLN A 118 -7.48 -11.13 -21.77
CA GLN A 118 -7.44 -11.86 -20.52
C GLN A 118 -7.34 -10.78 -19.45
N GLU A 119 -8.38 -10.73 -18.63
CA GLU A 119 -8.57 -9.69 -17.65
C GLU A 119 -7.36 -9.67 -16.74
N VAL A 120 -6.68 -8.52 -16.68
CA VAL A 120 -5.49 -8.39 -15.83
C VAL A 120 -5.99 -8.22 -14.40
N LEU A 121 -5.80 -9.26 -13.59
CA LEU A 121 -6.19 -9.29 -12.19
C LEU A 121 -5.10 -8.64 -11.33
N ILE A 122 -5.53 -7.78 -10.39
CA ILE A 122 -4.63 -7.11 -9.45
C ILE A 122 -4.91 -7.63 -8.06
N ARG A 123 -3.91 -8.30 -7.46
CA ARG A 123 -3.99 -8.71 -6.06
C ARG A 123 -3.87 -7.48 -5.17
N GLN A 124 -4.92 -7.20 -4.41
CA GLN A 124 -4.89 -6.14 -3.40
C GLN A 124 -4.39 -6.72 -2.07
N MET A 125 -3.27 -6.20 -1.56
CA MET A 125 -2.84 -6.47 -0.20
C MET A 125 -3.50 -5.45 0.72
N ASP A 126 -4.37 -5.93 1.61
CA ASP A 126 -5.21 -5.08 2.43
C ASP A 126 -4.80 -5.15 3.91
N SER A 127 -3.72 -4.46 4.30
CA SER A 127 -3.16 -4.53 5.65
C SER A 127 -3.56 -3.31 6.51
N GLY A 128 -4.85 -3.20 6.81
CA GLY A 128 -5.34 -2.34 7.90
C GLY A 128 -5.49 -3.09 9.23
N GLU A 129 -5.51 -4.42 9.16
CA GLU A 129 -5.76 -5.31 10.27
C GLU A 129 -4.50 -5.56 11.12
N PRO A 130 -4.66 -5.99 12.38
CA PRO A 130 -3.55 -6.43 13.22
C PRO A 130 -2.73 -7.54 12.55
N HIS A 131 -1.42 -7.39 12.56
CA HIS A 131 -0.44 -8.38 12.11
C HIS A 131 0.71 -8.48 13.13
N ASP A 132 1.64 -9.42 12.92
CA ASP A 132 2.74 -9.71 13.84
C ASP A 132 2.29 -9.96 15.29
N VAL A 133 1.13 -10.61 15.45
CA VAL A 133 0.57 -10.92 16.77
C VAL A 133 1.46 -11.96 17.46
N ARG A 134 2.08 -11.57 18.58
CA ARG A 134 2.97 -12.42 19.36
C ARG A 134 2.59 -12.36 20.83
N GLU A 135 2.52 -13.52 21.47
CA GLU A 135 2.50 -13.58 22.93
C GLU A 135 3.92 -13.37 23.44
N THR A 136 4.06 -12.47 24.41
CA THR A 136 5.30 -12.23 25.14
C THR A 136 5.12 -12.74 26.57
N GLY A 137 6.21 -12.99 27.29
CA GLY A 137 6.12 -13.31 28.73
C GLY A 137 5.41 -12.21 29.55
N SER A 138 5.30 -11.00 29.01
CA SER A 138 4.67 -9.83 29.63
C SER A 138 3.26 -9.53 29.12
N GLY A 139 2.76 -10.17 28.05
CA GLY A 139 1.57 -9.68 27.37
C GLY A 139 1.32 -10.22 25.96
N ILE A 140 0.59 -9.46 25.15
CA ILE A 140 0.43 -9.70 23.70
C ILE A 140 0.84 -8.42 22.97
N ARG A 141 1.71 -8.56 21.98
CA ARG A 141 2.15 -7.48 21.09
C ARG A 141 1.66 -7.71 19.68
N TRP A 142 1.28 -6.64 18.98
CA TRP A 142 0.92 -6.67 17.56
C TRP A 142 1.24 -5.34 16.89
N THR A 143 1.24 -5.34 15.56
CA THR A 143 1.41 -4.14 14.74
C THR A 143 0.16 -3.92 13.90
N PHE A 144 -0.17 -2.67 13.63
CA PHE A 144 -1.20 -2.31 12.64
C PHE A 144 -0.89 -0.97 11.99
N VAL A 145 -1.59 -0.67 10.91
CA VAL A 145 -1.48 0.62 10.22
C VAL A 145 -2.74 1.43 10.45
N VAL A 146 -2.58 2.71 10.77
CA VAL A 146 -3.69 3.65 10.93
C VAL A 146 -4.32 3.92 9.57
N ARG A 147 -5.60 3.60 9.43
CA ARG A 147 -6.43 3.84 8.24
C ARG A 147 -7.29 5.09 8.48
N GLU A 148 -7.80 5.72 7.44
CA GLU A 148 -8.67 6.90 7.58
C GLU A 148 -9.90 6.58 8.47
N ARG A 149 -10.49 5.39 8.28
CA ARG A 149 -11.58 4.88 9.13
C ARG A 149 -11.22 4.83 10.62
N HIS A 150 -9.97 4.53 10.97
CA HIS A 150 -9.52 4.46 12.37
C HIS A 150 -9.54 5.85 13.00
N LEU A 151 -9.13 6.85 12.22
CA LEU A 151 -9.14 8.25 12.64
C LEU A 151 -10.57 8.78 12.74
N ASP A 152 -11.42 8.53 11.75
CA ASP A 152 -12.78 9.07 11.64
C ASP A 152 -13.76 8.43 12.62
N GLU A 153 -13.75 7.10 12.70
CA GLU A 153 -14.64 6.37 13.60
C GLU A 153 -14.09 6.28 15.04
N ARG A 154 -12.89 6.83 15.28
CA ARG A 154 -12.22 6.79 16.58
C ARG A 154 -12.05 5.36 17.08
N VAL A 155 -11.56 4.48 16.22
CA VAL A 155 -11.36 3.07 16.53
C VAL A 155 -9.88 2.68 16.54
N CYS A 156 -9.53 1.71 17.38
CA CYS A 156 -8.23 1.04 17.38
C CYS A 156 -8.44 -0.47 17.16
N PRO A 157 -7.82 -1.06 16.12
CA PRO A 157 -7.93 -2.49 15.87
C PRO A 157 -7.17 -3.29 16.93
N VAL A 158 -7.76 -4.42 17.34
CA VAL A 158 -7.25 -5.32 18.38
C VAL A 158 -7.44 -6.76 17.93
N PRO A 159 -6.39 -7.59 17.93
CA PRO A 159 -6.50 -8.98 17.52
C PRO A 159 -7.33 -9.77 18.53
N ALA A 160 -8.00 -10.83 18.06
CA ALA A 160 -8.92 -11.63 18.87
C ALA A 160 -8.27 -12.14 20.18
N GLN A 161 -6.99 -12.48 20.14
CA GLN A 161 -6.19 -12.93 21.27
C GLN A 161 -6.08 -11.87 22.38
N ALA A 162 -6.04 -10.59 22.01
CA ALA A 162 -5.92 -9.47 22.94
C ALA A 162 -7.26 -8.97 23.47
N VAL A 163 -8.37 -9.15 22.72
CA VAL A 163 -9.72 -8.63 23.07
C VAL A 163 -10.11 -8.97 24.51
N ASN A 164 -9.91 -10.22 24.93
CA ASN A 164 -10.28 -10.68 26.27
C ASN A 164 -9.27 -10.32 27.36
N ARG A 165 -8.04 -9.95 26.98
CA ARG A 165 -6.98 -9.51 27.91
C ARG A 165 -7.04 -8.02 28.21
N VAL A 166 -7.64 -7.21 27.35
CA VAL A 166 -7.77 -5.77 27.60
C VAL A 166 -8.78 -5.51 28.73
N ARG A 167 -8.29 -5.34 29.96
CA ARG A 167 -9.11 -5.04 31.15
C ARG A 167 -9.25 -3.55 31.41
N ARG A 168 -8.21 -2.75 31.09
CA ARG A 168 -8.17 -1.29 31.25
C ARG A 168 -7.36 -0.66 30.10
N ALA A 169 -7.96 0.10 29.19
CA ALA A 169 -7.20 0.83 28.17
C ALA A 169 -6.77 2.17 28.77
N LYS A 170 -5.60 2.20 29.39
CA LYS A 170 -4.88 3.45 29.59
C LYS A 170 -3.93 3.57 28.41
N VAL A 171 -4.42 4.15 27.32
CA VAL A 171 -3.60 4.32 26.13
C VAL A 171 -2.52 5.34 26.45
N VAL A 172 -1.28 4.88 26.54
CA VAL A 172 -0.09 5.72 26.72
C VAL A 172 0.63 5.73 25.39
N HIS A 173 0.84 6.93 24.85
CA HIS A 173 1.61 7.13 23.64
C HIS A 173 3.10 7.20 24.00
N LEU A 174 3.90 6.32 23.42
CA LEU A 174 5.37 6.42 23.48
C LEU A 174 5.86 7.19 22.25
N HIS A 175 6.39 8.40 22.48
CA HIS A 175 7.10 9.20 21.48
C HIS A 175 8.59 9.23 21.82
N ARG A 176 9.44 8.70 20.94
CA ARG A 176 10.92 8.77 21.09
C ARG A 176 11.44 8.29 22.46
N GLY A 177 10.89 7.17 22.96
CA GLY A 177 11.27 6.62 24.27
C GLY A 177 10.78 7.41 25.48
N ARG A 178 10.04 8.51 25.27
CA ARG A 178 9.34 9.24 26.34
C ARG A 178 7.86 8.88 26.28
N ALA A 179 7.33 8.37 27.40
CA ALA A 179 5.90 8.20 27.57
C ALA A 179 5.27 9.57 27.70
N PHE A 180 4.53 10.00 26.68
CA PHE A 180 3.60 11.11 26.82
C PHE A 180 2.28 10.47 27.25
N PRO A 181 1.81 10.69 28.48
CA PRO A 181 0.53 10.17 28.95
C PRO A 181 -0.62 10.94 28.29
N THR A 182 -0.71 10.90 26.96
CA THR A 182 -1.89 11.35 26.23
C THR A 182 -2.89 10.21 26.26
N VAL A 183 -3.84 10.31 27.19
CA VAL A 183 -4.91 9.32 27.37
C VAL A 183 -5.78 9.34 26.12
N LEU A 184 -5.56 8.41 25.18
CA LEU A 184 -6.40 8.33 23.97
C LEU A 184 -7.79 7.77 24.28
N LEU A 185 -7.98 7.15 25.44
CA LEU A 185 -9.28 6.63 25.86
C LEU A 185 -9.50 6.90 27.35
N ALA A 186 -10.47 7.75 27.68
CA ALA A 186 -10.91 7.95 29.06
C ALA A 186 -12.11 7.05 29.40
N GLY A 187 -12.06 6.36 30.54
CA GLY A 187 -13.18 5.62 31.13
C GLY A 187 -13.10 4.08 31.04
N PRO A 188 -13.99 3.36 31.78
CA PRO A 188 -13.97 1.90 31.85
C PRO A 188 -14.36 1.23 30.52
N LEU A 189 -13.63 0.17 30.18
CA LEU A 189 -13.69 -0.54 28.88
C LEU A 189 -14.82 -1.55 28.70
N LYS A 190 -15.62 -1.83 29.73
CA LYS A 190 -16.53 -3.01 29.78
C LYS A 190 -17.59 -3.08 28.66
N LYS A 191 -17.72 -2.08 27.78
CA LYS A 191 -18.68 -2.01 26.67
C LYS A 191 -18.13 -1.42 25.35
N LYS A 192 -16.80 -1.30 25.17
CA LYS A 192 -16.21 -0.55 24.03
C LYS A 192 -15.46 -1.38 23.00
N THR A 193 -15.34 -2.71 23.19
CA THR A 193 -14.76 -3.61 22.18
C THR A 193 -15.86 -4.26 21.38
N VAL A 194 -15.98 -3.92 20.09
CA VAL A 194 -16.97 -4.51 19.16
C VAL A 194 -16.21 -5.04 17.96
N GLN A 195 -16.40 -6.33 17.64
CA GLN A 195 -15.80 -6.97 16.45
C GLN A 195 -14.28 -6.71 16.31
N GLY A 196 -13.51 -6.91 17.38
CA GLY A 196 -12.06 -6.70 17.34
C GLY A 196 -11.61 -5.23 17.30
N HIS A 197 -12.49 -4.27 17.57
CA HIS A 197 -12.15 -2.84 17.58
C HIS A 197 -12.47 -2.19 18.92
N LEU A 198 -11.51 -1.45 19.48
CA LEU A 198 -11.71 -0.55 20.61
C LEU A 198 -12.25 0.79 20.10
N ARG A 199 -13.46 1.18 20.55
CA ARG A 199 -14.10 2.43 20.14
C ARG A 199 -13.84 3.59 21.10
N GLY A 200 -13.87 4.81 20.57
CA GLY A 200 -13.76 6.06 21.33
C GLY A 200 -12.34 6.58 21.50
N VAL A 201 -11.40 6.11 20.69
CA VAL A 201 -9.98 6.49 20.71
C VAL A 201 -9.79 7.89 20.13
N GLN A 202 -9.24 8.79 20.93
CA GLN A 202 -8.93 10.17 20.56
C GLN A 202 -7.54 10.24 19.92
N TRP A 203 -7.45 9.94 18.62
CA TRP A 203 -6.19 10.03 17.90
C TRP A 203 -5.67 11.48 17.81
N PRO A 204 -4.43 11.78 18.19
CA PRO A 204 -3.82 13.09 17.99
C PRO A 204 -3.51 13.29 16.49
N ARG A 205 -4.51 13.77 15.73
CA ARG A 205 -4.44 13.94 14.26
C ARG A 205 -3.34 14.91 13.77
N SER A 206 -2.75 15.70 14.67
CA SER A 206 -1.58 16.53 14.38
C SER A 206 -0.30 15.72 14.20
N GLU A 207 -0.23 14.53 14.80
CA GLU A 207 0.96 13.67 14.83
C GLU A 207 0.72 12.33 14.14
N ILE A 208 -0.47 11.76 14.31
CA ILE A 208 -0.87 10.48 13.72
C ILE A 208 -1.75 10.75 12.52
N ILE A 209 -1.26 10.34 11.36
CA ILE A 209 -1.94 10.48 10.07
C ILE A 209 -2.14 9.11 9.41
N THR A 210 -3.03 9.06 8.42
CA THR A 210 -3.30 7.84 7.65
C THR A 210 -2.03 7.27 7.06
N GLY A 211 -1.82 5.96 7.27
CA GLY A 211 -0.61 5.23 6.95
C GLY A 211 0.38 5.09 8.10
N THR A 212 0.22 5.77 9.23
CA THR A 212 1.15 5.64 10.38
C THR A 212 1.16 4.20 10.92
N ARG A 213 2.34 3.63 11.12
CA ARG A 213 2.51 2.29 11.72
C ARG A 213 2.53 2.40 13.24
N VAL A 214 1.73 1.57 13.90
CA VAL A 214 1.58 1.53 15.36
C VAL A 214 1.94 0.15 15.87
N THR A 215 2.81 0.10 16.88
CA THR A 215 3.03 -1.12 17.66
C THR A 215 2.20 -1.04 18.94
N ALA A 216 1.34 -2.03 19.13
CA ALA A 216 0.46 -2.13 20.29
C ALA A 216 0.89 -3.29 21.19
N GLU A 217 0.79 -3.10 22.50
CA GLU A 217 1.05 -4.15 23.49
C GLU A 217 0.02 -4.09 24.60
N VAL A 218 -0.63 -5.21 24.90
CA VAL A 218 -1.41 -5.37 26.12
C VAL A 218 -0.59 -6.13 27.15
N ASP A 219 -0.33 -5.53 28.30
CA ASP A 219 0.44 -6.16 29.38
C ASP A 219 -0.41 -7.17 30.18
N GLY A 220 0.24 -7.93 31.06
CA GLY A 220 -0.42 -8.89 31.96
C GLY A 220 -1.44 -8.26 32.93
N SER A 221 -1.36 -6.95 33.16
CA SER A 221 -2.36 -6.19 33.93
C SER A 221 -3.60 -5.80 33.11
N GLY A 222 -3.56 -6.07 31.80
CA GLY A 222 -4.60 -5.74 30.83
C GLY A 222 -4.57 -4.28 30.38
N ARG A 223 -3.42 -3.59 30.47
CA ARG A 223 -3.20 -2.23 29.97
C ARG A 223 -2.68 -2.24 28.54
N LEU A 224 -3.33 -1.47 27.68
CA LEU A 224 -2.93 -1.28 26.28
C LEU A 224 -1.98 -0.09 26.11
N HIS A 225 -0.78 -0.37 25.61
CA HIS A 225 0.25 0.59 25.25
C HIS A 225 0.33 0.72 23.72
N LEU A 226 0.42 1.96 23.21
CA LEU A 226 0.60 2.22 21.79
C LEU A 226 1.91 3.00 21.57
N SER A 227 2.79 2.42 20.77
CA SER A 227 4.12 2.95 20.48
C SER A 227 4.23 3.32 19.01
N LEU A 228 4.88 4.45 18.72
CA LEU A 228 5.25 4.86 17.37
C LEU A 228 6.76 4.87 17.23
N THR A 229 7.25 4.32 16.12
CA THR A 229 8.68 4.34 15.80
C THR A 229 8.99 5.64 15.03
N PRO A 230 9.82 6.55 15.57
CA PRO A 230 10.15 7.79 14.88
C PRO A 230 11.02 7.51 13.64
N LEU A 231 10.81 8.25 12.55
CA LEU A 231 11.73 8.23 11.42
C LEU A 231 13.03 8.97 11.78
N PRO A 232 14.19 8.55 11.24
CA PRO A 232 15.45 9.29 11.40
C PRO A 232 15.32 10.75 10.91
N GLN A 233 14.55 10.95 9.84
CA GLN A 233 14.20 12.26 9.32
C GLN A 233 12.74 12.30 8.88
N PRO A 234 12.04 13.42 9.11
CA PRO A 234 10.66 13.58 8.66
C PRO A 234 10.55 13.53 7.13
N VAL A 235 9.55 12.80 6.63
CA VAL A 235 9.28 12.64 5.19
C VAL A 235 8.03 13.44 4.81
N PHE A 236 8.03 14.06 3.63
CA PHE A 236 6.87 14.79 3.13
C PHE A 236 6.26 14.07 1.93
N ILE A 237 5.03 13.57 2.10
CA ILE A 237 4.28 12.89 1.04
C ILE A 237 3.02 13.71 0.77
N ALA A 238 2.84 14.15 -0.49
CA ALA A 238 1.67 14.92 -0.90
C ALA A 238 1.35 16.13 0.02
N ARG A 239 2.40 16.85 0.47
CA ARG A 239 2.34 17.99 1.41
C ARG A 239 1.96 17.64 2.87
N ARG A 240 1.86 16.35 3.21
CA ARG A 240 1.73 15.89 4.60
C ARG A 240 3.09 15.48 5.14
N ARG A 241 3.34 15.81 6.39
CA ARG A 241 4.58 15.49 7.10
C ARG A 241 4.38 14.19 7.88
N PHE A 242 5.29 13.25 7.69
CA PHE A 242 5.39 12.01 8.43
C PHE A 242 6.61 12.09 9.35
N ASP A 243 6.37 11.97 10.65
CA ASP A 243 7.42 11.95 11.69
C ASP A 243 7.74 10.53 12.18
N TYR A 244 6.92 9.55 11.81
CA TYR A 244 6.98 8.16 12.27
C TYR A 244 6.92 7.20 11.09
N GLU A 245 7.34 5.96 11.35
CA GLU A 245 7.20 4.86 10.39
C GLU A 245 5.77 4.79 9.87
N TYR A 246 5.67 4.51 8.58
CA TYR A 246 4.41 4.46 7.87
C TYR A 246 4.42 3.32 6.85
N ASP A 247 3.24 2.88 6.46
CA ASP A 247 3.07 1.96 5.35
C ASP A 247 2.79 2.73 4.06
N PRO A 248 3.71 2.71 3.08
CA PRO A 248 3.53 3.44 1.83
C PRO A 248 2.29 2.98 1.06
N HIS A 249 1.84 1.73 1.20
CA HIS A 249 0.66 1.20 0.52
C HIS A 249 -0.62 1.90 0.98
N ILE A 250 -0.78 2.06 2.29
CA ILE A 250 -1.94 2.72 2.89
C ILE A 250 -1.91 4.22 2.61
N VAL A 251 -0.72 4.85 2.69
CA VAL A 251 -0.55 6.26 2.32
C VAL A 251 -1.00 6.49 0.87
N VAL A 252 -0.58 5.63 -0.06
CA VAL A 252 -0.95 5.79 -1.47
C VAL A 252 -2.43 5.54 -1.69
N ARG A 253 -3.08 4.59 -1.02
CA ARG A 253 -4.51 4.31 -1.20
C ARG A 253 -5.44 5.34 -0.57
N GLU A 254 -5.14 5.74 0.66
CA GLU A 254 -6.12 6.44 1.51
C GLU A 254 -5.78 7.92 1.72
N LEU A 255 -4.51 8.34 1.59
CA LEU A 255 -4.17 9.73 1.87
C LEU A 255 -4.88 10.67 0.87
N PRO A 256 -5.64 11.67 1.34
CA PRO A 256 -6.31 12.60 0.44
C PRO A 256 -5.33 13.29 -0.52
N LEU A 257 -5.68 13.41 -1.80
CA LEU A 257 -4.93 14.27 -2.71
C LEU A 257 -5.02 15.72 -2.21
N PRO A 258 -3.92 16.48 -2.17
CA PRO A 258 -3.98 17.87 -1.79
C PRO A 258 -4.93 18.61 -2.76
N PRO A 259 -5.84 19.45 -2.26
CA PRO A 259 -6.70 20.23 -3.13
C PRO A 259 -5.84 21.09 -4.05
N ALA A 260 -6.27 21.23 -5.30
CA ALA A 260 -5.68 22.15 -6.26
C ALA A 260 -5.93 23.59 -5.80
N ARG A 261 -5.16 24.07 -4.81
CA ARG A 261 -5.17 25.49 -4.46
C ARG A 261 -4.28 26.24 -5.44
N PRO A 262 -4.77 27.31 -6.08
CA PRO A 262 -3.89 28.27 -6.73
C PRO A 262 -2.98 28.86 -5.65
N GLN A 263 -1.68 28.62 -5.74
CA GLN A 263 -0.73 29.37 -4.94
C GLN A 263 -0.73 30.79 -5.48
N ALA A 264 -1.27 31.71 -4.69
CA ALA A 264 -1.49 33.09 -5.11
C ALA A 264 -0.22 33.80 -5.63
N ASN A 265 1.00 33.34 -5.35
CA ASN A 265 2.22 34.07 -5.69
C ASN A 265 3.38 33.18 -6.20
N LYS A 266 3.14 32.15 -7.02
CA LYS A 266 4.21 31.51 -7.83
C LYS A 266 3.65 30.65 -8.97
N ALA A 267 3.98 31.00 -10.20
CA ALA A 267 3.65 30.26 -11.41
C ALA A 267 4.43 28.95 -11.48
N THR A 268 3.94 27.83 -10.92
CA THR A 268 4.54 26.51 -11.23
C THR A 268 3.67 25.28 -10.90
N THR A 269 2.40 25.24 -11.29
CA THR A 269 1.71 23.99 -11.75
C THR A 269 0.26 24.33 -12.14
N PRO A 270 -0.22 23.97 -13.34
CA PRO A 270 -1.63 24.13 -13.69
C PRO A 270 -2.49 23.30 -12.74
N ALA A 271 -3.63 23.85 -12.33
CA ALA A 271 -4.60 23.13 -11.51
C ALA A 271 -5.11 21.89 -12.27
N LEU A 272 -5.28 20.80 -11.53
CA LEU A 272 -5.76 19.55 -12.10
C LEU A 272 -7.24 19.64 -12.42
N THR A 273 -7.62 19.09 -13.57
CA THR A 273 -9.03 18.96 -13.91
C THR A 273 -9.71 17.92 -13.01
N PRO A 274 -11.05 17.95 -12.87
CA PRO A 274 -11.77 16.91 -12.15
C PRO A 274 -11.45 15.50 -12.67
N LEU A 275 -11.38 15.31 -14.00
CA LEU A 275 -11.04 14.03 -14.62
C LEU A 275 -9.61 13.59 -14.29
N GLU A 276 -8.63 14.50 -14.34
CA GLU A 276 -7.25 14.19 -13.94
C GLU A 276 -7.14 13.78 -12.47
N ASN A 277 -7.93 14.39 -11.58
CA ASN A 277 -8.02 13.97 -10.18
C ASN A 277 -8.64 12.58 -10.05
N THR A 278 -9.73 12.29 -10.77
CA THR A 278 -10.35 10.97 -10.77
C THR A 278 -9.38 9.90 -11.28
N VAL A 279 -8.68 10.14 -12.39
CA VAL A 279 -7.65 9.23 -12.92
C VAL A 279 -6.59 8.90 -11.86
N LEU A 280 -6.05 9.92 -11.18
CA LEU A 280 -5.10 9.69 -10.10
C LEU A 280 -5.67 8.90 -8.94
N GLN A 281 -6.89 9.20 -8.51
CA GLN A 281 -7.54 8.47 -7.42
C GLN A 281 -7.78 7.00 -7.79
N THR A 282 -8.21 6.73 -9.02
CA THR A 282 -8.45 5.35 -9.50
C THR A 282 -7.16 4.55 -9.55
N ILE A 283 -6.07 5.12 -10.10
CA ILE A 283 -4.75 4.47 -10.11
C ILE A 283 -4.29 4.17 -8.68
N ARG A 284 -4.39 5.15 -7.78
CA ARG A 284 -3.94 5.01 -6.38
C ARG A 284 -4.72 3.96 -5.59
N LYS A 285 -6.04 3.86 -5.79
CA LYS A 285 -6.91 2.94 -5.05
C LYS A 285 -6.89 1.52 -5.59
N LEU A 286 -6.84 1.37 -6.92
CA LEU A 286 -7.06 0.09 -7.60
C LEU A 286 -5.78 -0.49 -8.22
N GLY A 287 -4.73 0.32 -8.35
CA GLY A 287 -3.45 -0.13 -8.86
C GLY A 287 -2.80 -1.20 -7.99
N TYR A 288 -1.99 -2.02 -8.64
CA TYR A 288 -0.98 -2.83 -8.00
C TYR A 288 0.00 -1.90 -7.30
N LEU A 289 0.33 -2.18 -6.05
CA LEU A 289 1.30 -1.41 -5.30
C LEU A 289 2.58 -2.24 -5.18
N ASP A 290 3.70 -1.64 -5.58
CA ASP A 290 5.01 -2.24 -5.34
C ASP A 290 5.57 -1.88 -3.97
N GLU A 291 6.72 -2.46 -3.64
CA GLU A 291 7.40 -2.27 -2.37
C GLU A 291 7.77 -0.80 -2.11
N GLU A 292 7.96 0.00 -3.17
CA GLU A 292 8.22 1.44 -3.06
C GLU A 292 6.94 2.28 -2.86
N GLY A 293 5.76 1.65 -2.89
CA GLY A 293 4.47 2.33 -2.80
C GLY A 293 4.06 3.02 -4.09
N ARG A 294 4.63 2.67 -5.24
CA ARG A 294 4.13 3.16 -6.53
C ARG A 294 2.86 2.40 -6.86
N ALA A 295 1.86 3.11 -7.38
CA ALA A 295 0.62 2.50 -7.85
C ALA A 295 0.67 2.32 -9.37
N LEU A 296 0.53 1.09 -9.82
CA LEU A 296 0.61 0.69 -11.22
C LEU A 296 -0.73 0.12 -11.68
N LEU A 297 -1.27 0.65 -12.77
CA LEU A 297 -2.54 0.19 -13.32
C LEU A 297 -2.44 0.09 -14.85
N PRO A 298 -2.85 -1.03 -15.47
CA PRO A 298 -2.97 -1.10 -16.92
C PRO A 298 -3.96 -0.05 -17.43
N MET A 299 -3.66 0.56 -18.58
CA MET A 299 -4.56 1.56 -19.18
C MET A 299 -5.96 0.98 -19.46
N ALA A 300 -6.05 -0.29 -19.87
CA ALA A 300 -7.33 -0.97 -20.08
C ALA A 300 -8.17 -1.05 -18.79
N ASN A 301 -7.56 -1.46 -17.68
CA ASN A 301 -8.21 -1.51 -16.37
C ASN A 301 -8.62 -0.11 -15.90
N LEU A 302 -7.79 0.92 -16.11
CA LEU A 302 -8.15 2.30 -15.78
C LEU A 302 -9.44 2.74 -16.51
N LEU A 303 -9.53 2.44 -17.80
CA LEU A 303 -10.70 2.77 -18.62
C LEU A 303 -11.96 2.02 -18.15
N ASN A 304 -11.84 0.73 -17.87
CA ASN A 304 -12.96 -0.09 -17.40
C ASN A 304 -13.46 0.38 -16.02
N ASN A 305 -12.55 0.60 -15.06
CA ASN A 305 -12.92 1.03 -13.71
C ASN A 305 -13.57 2.42 -13.69
N LEU A 306 -13.09 3.36 -14.52
CA LEU A 306 -13.71 4.69 -14.61
C LEU A 306 -15.11 4.65 -15.24
N ARG A 307 -15.35 3.71 -16.16
CA ARG A 307 -16.68 3.47 -16.74
C ARG A 307 -17.65 2.93 -15.70
N GLU A 308 -17.19 1.97 -14.89
CA GLU A 308 -18.00 1.33 -13.84
C GLU A 308 -18.31 2.28 -12.67
N GLN A 309 -17.36 3.14 -12.27
CA GLN A 309 -17.52 4.05 -11.14
C GLN A 309 -18.58 5.16 -11.34
N GLN A 310 -18.99 5.45 -12.57
CA GLN A 310 -19.90 6.59 -12.87
C GLN A 310 -21.36 6.22 -13.10
N GLY A 311 -21.71 4.93 -13.12
CA GLY A 311 -23.07 4.49 -13.42
C GLY A 311 -23.56 5.00 -14.80
N THR A 312 -24.88 5.04 -14.99
CA THR A 312 -25.54 5.42 -16.27
C THR A 312 -25.48 6.91 -16.62
N GLY A 313 -24.81 7.75 -15.85
CA GLY A 313 -24.67 9.19 -16.10
C GLY A 313 -23.33 9.54 -16.74
N GLN A 314 -23.36 10.09 -17.97
CA GLN A 314 -22.23 10.63 -18.75
C GLN A 314 -20.86 10.01 -18.42
N ALA A 315 -20.69 8.73 -18.81
CA ALA A 315 -19.38 8.09 -18.76
C ALA A 315 -18.35 8.93 -19.53
N HIS A 316 -17.20 9.19 -18.91
CA HIS A 316 -16.08 9.79 -19.62
C HIS A 316 -15.71 8.93 -20.84
N SER A 317 -15.61 9.55 -22.01
CA SER A 317 -15.18 8.82 -23.20
C SER A 317 -13.77 8.26 -22.99
N SER A 318 -13.50 7.10 -23.58
CA SER A 318 -12.16 6.48 -23.51
C SER A 318 -11.06 7.45 -23.96
N ASP A 319 -11.37 8.29 -24.95
CA ASP A 319 -10.44 9.29 -25.48
C ASP A 319 -10.19 10.43 -24.49
N ALA A 320 -11.22 10.89 -23.78
CA ALA A 320 -11.05 11.90 -22.73
C ALA A 320 -10.16 11.38 -21.59
N VAL A 321 -10.34 10.11 -21.18
CA VAL A 321 -9.49 9.48 -20.16
C VAL A 321 -8.05 9.34 -20.65
N ARG A 322 -7.85 8.90 -21.90
CA ARG A 322 -6.51 8.81 -22.52
C ARG A 322 -5.85 10.19 -22.61
N ALA A 323 -6.58 11.22 -23.02
CA ALA A 323 -6.09 12.60 -23.09
C ALA A 323 -5.69 13.14 -21.70
N ALA A 324 -6.54 12.94 -20.69
CA ALA A 324 -6.23 13.31 -19.31
C ALA A 324 -4.99 12.58 -18.78
N THR A 325 -4.87 11.27 -19.06
CA THR A 325 -3.71 10.48 -18.67
C THR A 325 -2.44 10.96 -19.37
N ASN A 326 -2.50 11.25 -20.67
CA ASN A 326 -1.38 11.80 -21.44
C ASN A 326 -0.95 13.18 -20.91
N ARG A 327 -1.90 14.02 -20.47
CA ARG A 327 -1.59 15.30 -19.82
C ARG A 327 -0.92 15.11 -18.47
N LEU A 328 -1.34 14.13 -17.68
CA LEU A 328 -0.66 13.77 -16.43
C LEU A 328 0.76 13.22 -16.66
N LEU A 329 0.95 12.44 -17.73
CA LEU A 329 2.26 11.95 -18.16
C LEU A 329 3.18 13.10 -18.61
N SER A 330 2.66 14.05 -19.41
CA SER A 330 3.45 15.20 -19.86
C SER A 330 3.82 16.14 -18.71
N GLN A 331 2.96 16.26 -17.70
CA GLN A 331 3.23 16.97 -16.45
C GLN A 331 4.14 16.19 -15.49
N ARG A 332 4.62 15.00 -15.86
CA ARG A 332 5.43 14.09 -15.02
C ARG A 332 4.76 13.73 -13.69
N ARG A 333 3.42 13.72 -13.67
CA ARG A 333 2.62 13.28 -12.52
C ARG A 333 2.31 11.79 -12.57
N LEU A 334 2.43 11.21 -13.75
CA LEU A 334 2.43 9.78 -14.01
C LEU A 334 3.67 9.45 -14.84
N THR A 335 4.05 8.18 -14.84
CA THR A 335 5.09 7.63 -15.71
C THR A 335 4.61 6.32 -16.34
N TRP A 336 5.30 5.86 -17.38
CA TRP A 336 5.07 4.52 -17.92
C TRP A 336 5.98 3.51 -17.22
N ALA A 337 5.44 2.34 -16.94
CA ALA A 337 6.19 1.18 -16.48
C ALA A 337 5.80 -0.06 -17.29
N MET A 338 6.62 -1.11 -17.22
CA MET A 338 6.38 -2.38 -17.88
C MET A 338 6.19 -3.46 -16.82
N GLY A 339 5.02 -4.10 -16.82
CA GLY A 339 4.74 -5.30 -16.06
C GLY A 339 4.53 -6.49 -16.98
N SER A 340 4.15 -7.60 -16.38
CA SER A 340 3.71 -8.80 -17.09
C SER A 340 2.45 -9.37 -16.48
N CYS A 341 1.72 -10.15 -17.27
CA CYS A 341 0.50 -10.84 -16.88
C CYS A 341 0.80 -12.34 -16.96
N ALA A 342 0.67 -13.02 -15.82
CA ALA A 342 0.82 -14.46 -15.75
C ALA A 342 -0.35 -15.18 -16.45
N PRO A 343 -0.24 -16.49 -16.76
CA PRO A 343 -1.29 -17.24 -17.44
C PRO A 343 -2.63 -17.29 -16.69
N ASP A 344 -2.63 -17.04 -15.39
CA ASP A 344 -3.82 -16.91 -14.53
C ASP A 344 -4.45 -15.50 -14.58
N GLY A 345 -3.89 -14.59 -15.37
CA GLY A 345 -4.32 -13.20 -15.47
C GLY A 345 -3.66 -12.26 -14.45
N LEU A 346 -2.86 -12.77 -13.49
CA LEU A 346 -2.32 -11.96 -12.41
C LEU A 346 -1.23 -10.98 -12.90
N LEU A 347 -1.35 -9.70 -12.50
CA LEU A 347 -0.35 -8.68 -12.77
C LEU A 347 0.89 -8.86 -11.90
N ASN A 348 2.05 -8.94 -12.56
CA ASN A 348 3.38 -8.92 -11.95
C ASN A 348 4.13 -7.64 -12.35
N HIS A 349 4.84 -7.05 -11.39
CA HIS A 349 5.79 -5.96 -11.63
C HIS A 349 7.04 -6.18 -10.76
N PRO A 350 8.26 -6.12 -11.33
CA PRO A 350 8.58 -5.88 -12.75
C PRO A 350 8.15 -7.03 -13.67
N ALA A 351 8.17 -6.79 -14.98
CA ALA A 351 7.83 -7.80 -15.98
C ALA A 351 8.76 -9.04 -15.88
N ARG A 352 8.17 -10.23 -15.82
CA ARG A 352 8.88 -11.51 -15.75
C ARG A 352 9.13 -12.11 -17.14
N PRO A 353 10.23 -12.86 -17.34
CA PRO A 353 10.46 -13.59 -18.59
C PRO A 353 9.36 -14.61 -18.87
N GLY A 354 8.98 -14.79 -20.13
CA GLY A 354 7.98 -15.77 -20.55
C GLY A 354 6.51 -15.37 -20.32
N GLU A 355 6.25 -14.32 -19.53
CA GLU A 355 4.90 -13.81 -19.29
C GLU A 355 4.51 -12.71 -20.30
N ARG A 356 3.21 -12.51 -20.52
CA ARG A 356 2.69 -11.50 -21.46
C ARG A 356 2.98 -10.09 -20.94
N LYS A 357 3.76 -9.29 -21.68
CA LYS A 357 4.10 -7.92 -21.28
C LYS A 357 2.89 -6.99 -21.32
N VAL A 358 2.74 -6.14 -20.30
CA VAL A 358 1.64 -5.18 -20.17
C VAL A 358 2.19 -3.80 -19.82
N ARG A 359 1.74 -2.78 -20.55
CA ARG A 359 2.08 -1.38 -20.25
C ARG A 359 1.23 -0.85 -19.10
N LEU A 360 1.91 -0.29 -18.10
CA LEU A 360 1.29 0.20 -16.87
C LEU A 360 1.46 1.70 -16.76
N VAL A 361 0.39 2.38 -16.35
CA VAL A 361 0.45 3.78 -15.92
C VAL A 361 0.83 3.78 -14.43
N CYS A 362 1.92 4.46 -14.11
CA CYS A 362 2.53 4.44 -12.78
C CYS A 362 2.36 5.81 -12.11
N TYR A 363 1.71 5.81 -10.95
CA TYR A 363 1.75 6.90 -9.99
C TYR A 363 2.87 6.66 -8.98
N THR A 364 3.74 7.66 -8.81
CA THR A 364 4.74 7.65 -7.75
C THR A 364 4.33 8.66 -6.67
N PRO A 365 4.19 8.25 -5.40
CA PRO A 365 3.96 9.21 -4.33
C PRO A 365 5.14 10.20 -4.29
N PHE A 366 4.86 11.48 -4.52
CA PHE A 366 5.92 12.50 -4.48
C PHE A 366 6.47 12.61 -3.06
N VAL A 367 7.74 12.24 -2.88
CA VAL A 367 8.53 12.67 -1.73
C VAL A 367 9.05 14.05 -2.06
N LEU A 368 8.56 15.08 -1.36
CA LEU A 368 9.12 16.41 -1.51
C LEU A 368 10.45 16.46 -0.75
N PRO A 369 11.58 16.81 -1.41
CA PRO A 369 12.82 17.11 -0.71
C PRO A 369 12.55 18.23 0.30
N ARG A 370 13.11 18.11 1.50
CA ARG A 370 13.14 19.21 2.48
C ARG A 370 13.63 20.46 1.76
N ARG A 371 12.86 21.55 1.79
CA ARG A 371 13.45 22.87 1.56
C ARG A 371 14.54 22.99 2.63
N LYS A 372 15.81 22.88 2.23
CA LYS A 372 16.96 23.10 3.12
C LYS A 372 16.68 24.37 3.91
N ASP A 373 16.95 24.26 5.20
CA ASP A 373 16.63 25.23 6.24
C ASP A 373 16.92 26.67 5.80
N THR A 374 15.85 27.46 5.65
CA THR A 374 15.97 28.89 5.95
C THR A 374 15.66 29.00 7.45
N PRO A 375 16.65 29.28 8.31
CA PRO A 375 16.37 29.50 9.71
C PRO A 375 15.56 30.80 9.83
N GLY A 376 14.36 30.74 10.41
CA GLY A 376 13.64 31.95 10.81
C GLY A 376 12.20 32.16 10.35
N GLN A 377 11.43 31.13 9.94
CA GLN A 377 9.97 31.32 9.79
C GLN A 377 9.15 30.24 10.49
N ARG A 378 9.09 30.32 11.82
CA ARG A 378 7.87 29.93 12.54
C ARG A 378 6.82 30.99 12.26
N ARG A 379 5.94 30.76 11.28
CA ARG A 379 4.64 31.43 11.26
C ARG A 379 3.60 30.45 11.77
N VAL A 380 3.28 30.60 13.05
CA VAL A 380 1.99 30.20 13.60
C VAL A 380 0.94 30.96 12.80
N VAL A 381 0.11 30.23 12.05
CA VAL A 381 -1.10 30.79 11.45
C VAL A 381 -2.25 30.13 12.18
N HIS A 382 -2.95 30.92 13.01
CA HIS A 382 -4.28 30.56 13.49
C HIS A 382 -5.18 30.30 12.27
N LEU A 383 -5.83 29.14 12.21
CA LEU A 383 -6.98 28.97 11.32
C LEU A 383 -8.27 29.25 12.10
N PRO A 384 -9.19 30.07 11.54
CA PRO A 384 -10.53 30.23 12.06
C PRO A 384 -11.35 28.95 11.94
N THR A 385 -12.20 28.72 12.95
CA THR A 385 -13.23 27.69 13.01
C THR A 385 -14.29 27.94 11.94
N GLY A 386 -14.53 26.95 11.07
CA GLY A 386 -15.63 26.98 10.10
C GLY A 386 -16.31 25.62 10.04
N THR A 387 -17.59 25.58 10.42
CA THR A 387 -18.48 24.42 10.31
C THR A 387 -18.80 24.16 8.84
N SER A 388 -18.36 23.03 8.28
CA SER A 388 -18.74 22.61 6.93
C SER A 388 -20.01 21.74 6.96
N GLN A 389 -20.92 22.03 6.05
CA GLN A 389 -22.07 21.19 5.73
C GLN A 389 -21.60 19.86 5.14
N HIS A 390 -22.15 18.74 5.61
CA HIS A 390 -21.87 17.42 5.07
C HIS A 390 -23.18 16.75 4.62
N GLY A 391 -23.20 16.23 3.39
CA GLY A 391 -24.31 15.42 2.87
C GLY A 391 -24.24 14.00 3.41
N VAL A 392 -25.33 13.53 4.03
CA VAL A 392 -25.48 12.16 4.52
C VAL A 392 -26.20 11.34 3.44
N ALA A 393 -25.62 10.22 3.02
CA ALA A 393 -26.28 9.28 2.11
C ALA A 393 -27.45 8.58 2.79
N GLY A 394 -28.45 8.16 2.00
CA GLY A 394 -29.61 7.44 2.50
C GLY A 394 -29.22 6.07 3.04
N HIS A 395 -29.74 5.69 4.21
CA HIS A 395 -29.36 4.44 4.87
C HIS A 395 -30.54 3.84 5.66
N LEU A 396 -30.42 2.54 5.97
CA LEU A 396 -31.36 1.83 6.81
C LEU A 396 -31.00 1.99 8.29
N MET A 397 -32.01 2.25 9.12
CA MET A 397 -31.88 2.32 10.56
C MET A 397 -32.79 1.26 11.19
N LYS A 398 -32.25 0.43 12.08
CA LYS A 398 -33.03 -0.59 12.80
C LYS A 398 -33.88 0.08 13.88
N ILE A 399 -35.20 -0.08 13.84
CA ILE A 399 -36.18 0.51 14.78
C ILE A 399 -36.98 -0.54 15.56
N GLU A 400 -36.81 -1.82 15.27
CA GLU A 400 -37.47 -2.94 15.97
C GLU A 400 -37.34 -2.85 17.50
N HIS A 401 -36.14 -2.51 17.99
CA HIS A 401 -35.85 -2.37 19.42
C HIS A 401 -36.58 -1.19 20.11
N LEU A 402 -37.23 -0.32 19.32
CA LEU A 402 -38.02 0.81 19.80
C LEU A 402 -39.53 0.50 19.79
N GLY A 403 -39.94 -0.71 19.39
CA GLY A 403 -41.35 -1.08 19.24
C GLY A 403 -42.09 -0.28 18.17
N LYS A 404 -41.35 0.32 17.23
CA LYS A 404 -41.89 1.17 16.17
C LYS A 404 -41.80 0.46 14.82
N GLU A 405 -42.79 0.71 13.97
CA GLU A 405 -42.81 0.28 12.58
C GLU A 405 -42.48 1.44 11.62
N ALA A 406 -41.99 1.10 10.44
CA ALA A 406 -41.66 2.10 9.43
C ALA A 406 -42.92 2.66 8.76
N SER A 407 -43.00 3.99 8.67
CA SER A 407 -44.08 4.68 7.99
C SER A 407 -44.12 4.33 6.50
N ASP A 408 -45.30 4.47 5.88
CA ASP A 408 -45.46 4.26 4.43
C ASP A 408 -44.54 5.19 3.62
N ALA A 409 -44.30 6.42 4.11
CA ALA A 409 -43.39 7.38 3.49
C ALA A 409 -41.92 6.90 3.48
N ALA A 410 -41.48 6.17 4.51
CA ALA A 410 -40.15 5.57 4.59
C ALA A 410 -40.05 4.32 3.70
N ARG A 411 -41.11 3.50 3.66
CA ARG A 411 -41.19 2.32 2.77
C ARG A 411 -41.14 2.71 1.30
N SER A 412 -41.90 3.72 0.89
CA SER A 412 -41.87 4.24 -0.50
C SER A 412 -40.53 4.86 -0.86
N ALA A 413 -39.92 5.61 0.06
CA ALA A 413 -38.60 6.22 -0.17
C ALA A 413 -37.47 5.19 -0.32
N TYR A 414 -37.56 4.08 0.41
CA TYR A 414 -36.65 2.95 0.22
C TYR A 414 -36.86 2.29 -1.15
N ALA A 415 -38.11 2.01 -1.54
CA ALA A 415 -38.42 1.38 -2.83
C ALA A 415 -37.95 2.23 -4.02
N GLU A 416 -38.04 3.55 -3.92
CA GLU A 416 -37.53 4.49 -4.91
C GLU A 416 -35.99 4.51 -4.95
N ALA A 417 -35.34 4.59 -3.78
CA ALA A 417 -33.89 4.58 -3.68
C ALA A 417 -33.28 3.24 -4.17
N HIS A 418 -33.93 2.12 -3.85
CA HIS A 418 -33.52 0.78 -4.26
C HIS A 418 -33.69 0.56 -5.77
N ARG A 419 -34.77 1.10 -6.37
CA ARG A 419 -34.96 1.12 -7.83
C ARG A 419 -33.90 1.97 -8.53
N LYS A 420 -33.66 3.18 -8.02
CA LYS A 420 -32.66 4.11 -8.58
C LYS A 420 -31.22 3.58 -8.48
N ALA A 421 -30.93 2.79 -7.45
CA ALA A 421 -29.63 2.14 -7.26
C ALA A 421 -29.43 0.88 -8.13
N GLY A 422 -30.44 0.45 -8.89
CA GLY A 422 -30.33 -0.73 -9.77
C GLY A 422 -30.15 -2.06 -9.03
N LEU A 423 -30.50 -2.11 -7.73
CA LEU A 423 -30.32 -3.31 -6.91
C LEU A 423 -31.43 -4.32 -7.21
N ALA A 424 -31.05 -5.54 -7.60
CA ALA A 424 -31.97 -6.65 -7.80
C ALA A 424 -32.46 -7.22 -6.46
N GLY A 425 -33.75 -7.55 -6.38
CA GLY A 425 -34.41 -8.06 -5.17
C GLY A 425 -35.71 -7.33 -4.83
N SER A 426 -36.37 -7.73 -3.75
CA SER A 426 -37.61 -7.10 -3.31
C SER A 426 -37.39 -5.64 -2.93
N HIS A 427 -38.06 -4.71 -3.62
CA HIS A 427 -38.02 -3.27 -3.32
C HIS A 427 -38.75 -2.88 -2.02
N THR A 428 -39.08 -3.86 -1.19
CA THR A 428 -39.76 -3.69 0.09
C THR A 428 -38.73 -3.50 1.20
N LEU A 429 -39.00 -2.53 2.07
CA LEU A 429 -38.17 -2.24 3.23
C LEU A 429 -38.12 -3.45 4.18
N PRO A 430 -36.92 -3.89 4.64
CA PRO A 430 -36.82 -5.00 5.58
C PRO A 430 -37.62 -4.75 6.88
N LYS A 431 -38.29 -5.78 7.41
CA LYS A 431 -39.03 -5.69 8.67
C LYS A 431 -38.13 -5.18 9.80
N GLY A 432 -38.68 -4.34 10.68
CA GLY A 432 -37.94 -3.77 11.80
C GLY A 432 -36.93 -2.68 11.45
N HIS A 433 -36.89 -2.22 10.18
CA HIS A 433 -36.02 -1.15 9.71
C HIS A 433 -36.84 0.03 9.18
N THR A 434 -36.32 1.25 9.32
CA THR A 434 -36.78 2.46 8.64
C THR A 434 -35.73 2.94 7.65
N TYR A 435 -36.13 3.75 6.68
CA TYR A 435 -35.22 4.35 5.71
C TYR A 435 -35.07 5.84 5.95
N VAL A 436 -33.83 6.27 6.16
CA VAL A 436 -33.47 7.68 6.29
C VAL A 436 -33.06 8.17 4.91
N ARG A 437 -33.77 9.18 4.39
CA ARG A 437 -33.44 9.81 3.11
C ARG A 437 -32.10 10.54 3.20
N PRO A 438 -31.38 10.67 2.07
CA PRO A 438 -30.23 11.54 2.03
C PRO A 438 -30.61 12.96 2.47
N HIS A 439 -29.84 13.56 3.37
CA HIS A 439 -30.08 14.91 3.86
C HIS A 439 -28.75 15.60 4.15
N GLN A 440 -28.75 16.94 4.13
CA GLN A 440 -27.57 17.72 4.53
C GLN A 440 -27.61 17.98 6.03
N ARG A 441 -26.45 17.91 6.68
CA ARG A 441 -26.30 18.24 8.10
C ARG A 441 -25.36 19.44 8.21
N GLY A 442 -25.84 20.53 8.82
CA GLY A 442 -25.04 21.74 9.10
C GLY A 442 -25.53 23.06 8.50
N GLY A 443 -26.83 23.32 8.43
CA GLY A 443 -27.39 24.63 8.11
C GLY A 443 -28.78 24.76 8.75
N ALA A 444 -29.10 25.96 9.23
CA ALA A 444 -30.47 26.33 9.59
C ALA A 444 -31.36 26.35 8.34
#